data_AF-A0A935DGY8-F1
#
_entry.id   AF-A0A935DGY8-F1
#
_cell.length_a   1.000
_cell.length_b   1.000
_cell.length_c   1.000
_cell.angle_alpha   90.00
_cell.angle_beta   90.00
_cell.angle_gamma   90.00
#
_symmetry.space_group_name_H-M   'P 1'
#
loop_
_entity.id
_entity.type
_entity.pdbx_description
1 polymer ?
#
loop_
_entity_poly.entity_id
_entity_poly.type
_entity_poly.pdbx_seq_one_letter_code
_entity_poly.pdbx_strand_id
1 'polypeptide(L)'
;MSNWQPARVVDVILRFNPDFGPAMKASVEGVLRTALAPDDQAREACRVIARGVGVATHAYVWAAPQIPVTAVKLPVEVMDDGVIIALRLGLNTPMNSPIDYTSGQQVAGLLQALMGLPRGSLSGVTIGFPPGASDAQGPLLSMLNPSTLPGQKLCEFCRNPMPAYEVQCASCGARSQS
;
A
#
# COMPACT_ATOMS: atom_id res chain seq x y z
N MET A 1 -12.94 -3.67 -19.42
CA MET A 1 -11.76 -4.57 -19.56
C MET A 1 -10.52 -3.76 -19.25
N SER A 2 -9.74 -4.14 -18.24
CA SER A 2 -8.52 -3.42 -17.85
C SER A 2 -7.43 -3.64 -18.89
N ASN A 3 -6.88 -2.57 -19.48
CA ASN A 3 -5.76 -2.61 -20.43
C ASN A 3 -4.42 -2.88 -19.72
N TRP A 4 -4.34 -3.98 -18.97
CA TRP A 4 -3.11 -4.38 -18.30
C TRP A 4 -2.08 -4.85 -19.34
N GLN A 5 -0.90 -4.26 -19.33
CA GLN A 5 0.26 -4.75 -20.08
C GLN A 5 1.24 -5.38 -19.10
N PRO A 6 1.91 -6.49 -19.47
CA PRO A 6 2.97 -7.07 -18.67
C PRO A 6 3.98 -6.01 -18.22
N ALA A 7 4.06 -5.78 -16.91
CA ALA A 7 4.82 -4.67 -16.36
C ALA A 7 6.11 -5.16 -15.72
N ARG A 8 7.24 -4.58 -16.11
CA ARG A 8 8.54 -4.78 -15.44
C ARG A 8 8.83 -3.73 -14.38
N VAL A 9 7.99 -2.71 -14.29
CA VAL A 9 8.06 -1.71 -13.24
C VAL A 9 6.65 -1.54 -12.70
N VAL A 10 6.47 -1.70 -11.40
CA VAL A 10 5.17 -1.63 -10.74
C VAL A 10 5.24 -0.59 -9.65
N ASP A 11 4.31 0.36 -9.67
CA ASP A 11 4.12 1.32 -8.58
C ASP A 11 3.06 0.78 -7.62
N VAL A 12 3.41 0.65 -6.34
CA VAL A 12 2.51 0.38 -5.23
C VAL A 12 2.51 1.60 -4.34
N ILE A 13 1.39 2.31 -4.29
CA ILE A 13 1.25 3.54 -3.52
C ILE A 13 0.16 3.33 -2.48
N LEU A 14 0.47 3.60 -1.22
CA LEU A 14 -0.48 3.52 -0.12
C LEU A 14 -0.56 4.85 0.62
N ARG A 15 -1.77 5.24 1.02
CA ARG A 15 -2.03 6.33 1.96
C ARG A 15 -2.39 5.77 3.32
N PHE A 16 -1.77 6.32 4.35
CA PHE A 16 -2.04 6.03 5.76
C PHE A 16 -2.59 7.28 6.45
N ASN A 17 -3.45 7.07 7.45
CA ASN A 17 -3.88 8.15 8.34
C ASN A 17 -2.72 8.64 9.23
N PRO A 18 -2.80 9.86 9.79
CA PRO A 18 -1.75 10.45 10.61
C PRO A 18 -1.35 9.60 11.82
N ASP A 19 -2.24 8.76 12.34
CA ASP A 19 -1.95 7.89 13.50
C ASP A 19 -0.92 6.79 13.20
N PHE A 20 -0.90 6.27 11.96
CA PHE A 20 -0.06 5.15 11.55
C PHE A 20 1.03 5.54 10.55
N GLY A 21 0.74 6.57 9.74
CA GLY A 21 1.58 7.03 8.63
C GLY A 21 3.03 7.34 9.02
N PRO A 22 3.29 8.14 10.07
CA PRO A 22 4.65 8.48 10.48
C PRO A 22 5.49 7.26 10.85
N ALA A 23 4.92 6.30 11.59
CA ALA A 23 5.60 5.06 11.97
C ALA A 23 5.89 4.17 10.76
N MET A 24 4.93 4.08 9.82
CA MET A 24 5.13 3.37 8.56
C MET A 24 6.24 3.99 7.72
N LYS A 25 6.22 5.33 7.55
CA LYS A 25 7.27 6.06 6.85
C LYS A 25 8.65 5.81 7.46
N ALA A 26 8.78 5.94 8.78
CA ALA A 26 10.05 5.69 9.47
C ALA A 26 10.57 4.25 9.26
N SER A 27 9.67 3.25 9.29
CA SER A 27 10.03 1.85 9.07
C SER A 27 10.56 1.62 7.66
N VAL A 28 9.92 2.21 6.65
CA VAL A 28 10.31 2.07 5.25
C VAL A 28 11.59 2.87 4.95
N GLU A 29 11.76 4.05 5.53
CA GLU A 29 13.04 4.78 5.47
C GLU A 29 14.19 3.99 6.09
N GLY A 30 13.93 3.21 7.13
CA GLY A 30 14.92 2.30 7.72
C GLY A 30 15.46 1.27 6.71
N VAL A 31 14.61 0.79 5.80
CA VAL A 31 15.00 -0.12 4.72
C VAL A 31 15.96 0.54 3.73
N LEU A 32 15.72 1.82 3.39
CA LEU A 32 16.61 2.58 2.52
C LEU A 32 17.99 2.82 3.13
N ARG A 33 18.04 3.03 4.44
CA ARG A 33 19.28 3.29 5.18
C ARG A 33 20.10 2.03 5.45
N THR A 34 19.49 0.86 5.30
CA THR A 34 20.17 -0.43 5.46
C THR A 34 20.90 -0.78 4.16
N ALA A 35 22.19 -1.10 4.26
CA ALA A 35 23.02 -1.50 3.12
C ALA A 35 22.71 -2.93 2.66
N LEU A 36 21.51 -3.13 2.09
CA LEU A 36 21.05 -4.38 1.50
C LEU A 36 21.37 -4.41 -0.01
N ALA A 37 21.51 -5.62 -0.57
CA ALA A 37 21.48 -5.78 -2.01
C ALA A 37 20.11 -5.32 -2.58
N PRO A 38 20.02 -4.82 -3.82
CA PRO A 38 18.78 -4.25 -4.37
C PRO A 38 17.56 -5.18 -4.28
N ASP A 39 17.73 -6.48 -4.55
CA ASP A 39 16.67 -7.49 -4.44
C ASP A 39 16.20 -7.65 -2.97
N ASP A 40 17.14 -7.77 -2.03
CA ASP A 40 16.83 -7.89 -0.60
C ASP A 40 16.16 -6.61 -0.06
N GLN A 41 16.60 -5.44 -0.52
CA GLN A 41 15.98 -4.16 -0.18
C GLN A 41 14.54 -4.09 -0.69
N ALA A 42 14.29 -4.54 -1.92
CA ALA A 42 12.95 -4.59 -2.49
C ALA A 42 12.03 -5.54 -1.71
N ARG A 43 12.53 -6.70 -1.29
CA ARG A 43 11.77 -7.65 -0.46
C ARG A 43 11.45 -7.09 0.91
N GLU A 44 12.43 -6.47 1.57
CA GLU A 44 12.20 -5.89 2.89
C GLU A 44 11.24 -4.70 2.82
N ALA A 45 11.33 -3.87 1.77
CA ALA A 45 10.36 -2.81 1.52
C ALA A 45 8.94 -3.37 1.31
N CYS A 46 8.79 -4.42 0.50
CA CYS A 46 7.52 -5.13 0.34
C CYS A 46 7.01 -5.69 1.67
N ARG A 47 7.89 -6.23 2.52
CA ARG A 47 7.55 -6.81 3.82
C ARG A 47 6.99 -5.78 4.79
N VAL A 48 7.68 -4.64 4.90
CA VAL A 48 7.24 -3.52 5.76
C VAL A 48 5.88 -3.03 5.29
N ILE A 49 5.72 -2.80 3.98
CA ILE A 49 4.47 -2.27 3.42
C ILE A 49 3.32 -3.25 3.52
N ALA A 50 3.55 -4.55 3.30
CA ALA A 50 2.54 -5.60 3.44
C ALA A 50 1.91 -5.60 4.85
N ARG A 51 2.70 -5.31 5.89
CA ARG A 51 2.21 -5.18 7.28
C ARG A 51 1.33 -3.94 7.48
N GLY A 52 1.61 -2.87 6.73
CA GLY A 52 0.84 -1.64 6.77
C GLY A 52 -0.51 -1.72 6.05
N VAL A 53 -0.71 -2.64 5.10
CA VAL A 53 -1.93 -2.68 4.27
C VAL A 53 -3.20 -2.72 5.10
N GLY A 54 -3.20 -3.42 6.24
CA GLY A 54 -4.36 -3.51 7.13
C GLY A 54 -4.82 -2.18 7.72
N VAL A 55 -3.97 -1.16 7.74
CA VAL A 55 -4.27 0.20 8.24
C VAL A 55 -4.16 1.27 7.15
N ALA A 56 -3.98 0.87 5.90
CA ALA A 56 -4.00 1.77 4.77
C ALA A 56 -5.44 2.20 4.46
N THR A 57 -5.60 3.44 3.99
CA THR A 57 -6.91 4.02 3.62
C THR A 57 -7.14 4.02 2.13
N HIS A 58 -6.08 4.26 1.36
CA HIS A 58 -6.14 4.33 -0.09
C HIS A 58 -4.96 3.60 -0.70
N ALA A 59 -5.16 3.11 -1.91
CA ALA A 59 -4.14 2.43 -2.67
C ALA A 59 -4.19 2.81 -4.15
N TYR A 60 -3.04 2.65 -4.79
CA TYR A 60 -2.91 2.58 -6.24
C TYR A 60 -1.85 1.52 -6.53
N VAL A 61 -2.20 0.56 -7.40
CA VAL A 61 -1.22 -0.40 -7.90
C VAL A 61 -1.34 -0.48 -9.41
N TRP A 62 -0.27 -0.15 -10.12
CA TRP A 62 -0.28 -0.24 -11.57
C TRP A 62 1.11 -0.42 -12.17
N ALA A 63 1.13 -0.72 -13.47
CA ALA A 63 2.32 -0.60 -14.28
C ALA A 63 2.85 0.83 -14.20
N ALA A 64 4.09 0.99 -13.73
CA ALA A 64 4.68 2.29 -13.49
C ALA A 64 4.93 3.02 -14.83
N PRO A 65 4.56 4.31 -14.95
CA PRO A 65 5.02 5.13 -16.07
C PRO A 65 6.55 5.30 -16.01
N GLN A 66 7.18 5.68 -17.13
CA GLN A 66 8.64 5.89 -17.19
C GLN A 66 9.14 6.93 -16.16
N ILE A 67 8.28 7.86 -15.74
CA ILE A 67 8.61 8.94 -14.81
C ILE A 67 8.26 8.51 -13.38
N PRO A 68 9.16 8.69 -12.39
CA PRO A 68 8.86 8.46 -10.97
C PRO A 68 7.66 9.27 -10.47
N VAL A 69 6.91 8.70 -9.53
CA VAL A 69 5.76 9.38 -8.93
C VAL A 69 6.25 10.49 -8.00
N THR A 70 6.02 11.74 -8.40
CA THR A 70 6.39 12.93 -7.63
C THR A 70 5.24 13.57 -6.87
N ALA A 71 4.00 13.28 -7.28
CA ALA A 71 2.77 13.70 -6.59
C ALA A 71 1.67 12.68 -6.87
N VAL A 72 0.63 12.67 -6.04
CA VAL A 72 -0.56 11.84 -6.26
C VAL A 72 -1.84 12.64 -6.13
N LYS A 73 -2.87 12.21 -6.85
CA LYS A 73 -4.19 12.80 -6.74
C LYS A 73 -4.98 12.12 -5.63
N LEU A 74 -5.51 12.91 -4.71
CA LEU A 74 -6.42 12.43 -3.66
C LEU A 74 -7.89 12.66 -4.06
N PRO A 75 -8.81 11.78 -3.64
CA PRO A 75 -10.25 12.08 -3.68
C PRO A 75 -10.58 13.34 -2.86
N VAL A 76 -11.62 14.07 -3.28
CA VAL A 76 -12.00 15.39 -2.71
C VAL A 76 -12.34 15.33 -1.21
N GLU A 77 -12.76 14.17 -0.72
CA GLU A 77 -13.25 13.96 0.65
C GLU A 77 -12.16 13.57 1.66
N VAL A 78 -10.89 13.61 1.25
CA VAL A 78 -9.78 13.09 2.06
C VAL A 78 -8.99 14.24 2.70
N MET A 79 -8.76 14.14 4.01
CA MET A 79 -7.91 15.08 4.74
C MET A 79 -6.45 15.02 4.24
N ASP A 80 -5.80 16.19 4.18
CA ASP A 80 -4.46 16.35 3.61
C ASP A 80 -3.30 16.01 4.60
N ASP A 81 -3.63 15.51 5.78
CA ASP A 81 -2.68 15.18 6.86
C ASP A 81 -2.18 13.71 6.81
N GLY A 82 -2.59 12.95 5.80
CA GLY A 82 -2.19 11.56 5.62
C GLY A 82 -0.76 11.40 5.09
N VAL A 83 -0.12 10.29 5.43
CA VAL A 83 1.20 9.94 4.88
C VAL A 83 1.04 9.04 3.67
N ILE A 84 1.68 9.41 2.57
CA ILE A 84 1.68 8.65 1.32
C ILE A 84 3.05 8.03 1.12
N ILE A 85 3.07 6.73 0.85
CA ILE A 85 4.29 5.98 0.58
C ILE A 85 4.16 5.35 -0.81
N ALA A 86 5.07 5.71 -1.71
CA ALA A 86 5.16 5.17 -3.05
C ALA A 86 6.34 4.21 -3.16
N LEU A 87 6.08 2.97 -3.59
CA LEU A 87 7.09 1.97 -3.86
C LEU A 87 7.08 1.66 -5.34
N ARG A 88 8.15 1.99 -6.02
CA ARG A 88 8.41 1.57 -7.39
C ARG A 88 9.30 0.35 -7.37
N LEU A 89 8.76 -0.79 -7.79
CA LEU A 89 9.48 -2.05 -7.86
C LEU A 89 9.92 -2.33 -9.29
N GLY A 90 11.21 -2.59 -9.47
CA GLY A 90 11.75 -3.12 -10.71
C GLY A 90 11.71 -4.65 -10.70
N LEU A 91 11.19 -5.24 -11.77
CA LEU A 91 11.02 -6.67 -11.95
C LEU A 91 11.78 -7.14 -13.19
N ASN A 92 12.61 -8.16 -13.04
CA ASN A 92 13.23 -8.88 -14.16
C ASN A 92 12.26 -9.86 -14.81
N THR A 93 11.22 -10.28 -14.09
CA THR A 93 10.10 -11.08 -14.58
C THR A 93 8.84 -10.20 -14.62
N PRO A 94 8.18 -10.02 -15.77
CA PRO A 94 7.04 -9.12 -15.86
C PRO A 94 5.84 -9.63 -15.05
N MET A 95 5.12 -8.70 -14.43
CA MET A 95 3.84 -8.98 -13.78
C MET A 95 2.74 -9.06 -14.84
N ASN A 96 2.12 -10.24 -14.98
CA ASN A 96 1.21 -10.54 -16.08
C ASN A 96 -0.28 -10.34 -15.74
N SER A 97 -0.60 -10.19 -14.46
CA SER A 97 -1.99 -10.09 -14.01
C SER A 97 -2.24 -8.76 -13.31
N PRO A 98 -3.30 -8.02 -13.70
CA PRO A 98 -3.75 -6.90 -12.91
C PRO A 98 -4.25 -7.40 -11.56
N ILE A 99 -4.16 -6.55 -10.54
CA ILE A 99 -4.82 -6.77 -9.25
C ILE A 99 -5.92 -5.75 -9.06
N ASP A 100 -6.96 -6.12 -8.33
CA ASP A 100 -7.92 -5.14 -7.81
C ASP A 100 -7.32 -4.47 -6.57
N TYR A 101 -6.72 -3.30 -6.78
CA TYR A 101 -6.10 -2.53 -5.71
C TYR A 101 -7.11 -1.79 -4.82
N THR A 102 -8.42 -1.96 -5.04
CA THR A 102 -9.43 -1.56 -4.03
C THR A 102 -9.56 -2.63 -2.94
N SER A 103 -9.06 -3.85 -3.17
CA SER A 103 -9.04 -4.94 -2.20
C SER A 103 -7.71 -4.99 -1.42
N GLY A 104 -7.78 -4.74 -0.11
CA GLY A 104 -6.61 -4.83 0.78
C GLY A 104 -5.95 -6.21 0.75
N GLN A 105 -6.73 -7.28 0.72
CA GLN A 105 -6.22 -8.66 0.61
C GLN A 105 -5.42 -8.87 -0.68
N GLN A 106 -5.89 -8.35 -1.82
CA GLN A 106 -5.17 -8.51 -3.08
C GLN A 106 -3.88 -7.68 -3.12
N VAL A 107 -3.88 -6.47 -2.55
CA VAL A 107 -2.66 -5.66 -2.41
C VAL A 107 -1.64 -6.36 -1.51
N ALA A 108 -2.07 -6.86 -0.35
CA ALA A 108 -1.19 -7.59 0.55
C ALA A 108 -0.69 -8.91 -0.08
N GLY A 109 -1.57 -9.64 -0.76
CA GLY A 109 -1.24 -10.87 -1.48
C GLY A 109 -0.24 -10.63 -2.61
N LEU A 110 -0.36 -9.52 -3.34
CA LEU A 110 0.64 -9.11 -4.33
C LEU A 110 2.00 -8.87 -3.69
N LEU A 111 2.06 -8.09 -2.62
CA LEU A 111 3.33 -7.82 -1.92
C LEU A 111 3.97 -9.11 -1.38
N GLN A 112 3.15 -10.04 -0.89
CA GLN A 112 3.60 -11.38 -0.49
C GLN A 112 4.13 -12.21 -1.67
N ALA A 113 3.45 -12.20 -2.80
CA ALA A 113 3.90 -12.89 -4.01
C ALA A 113 5.23 -12.32 -4.52
N LEU A 114 5.40 -11.00 -4.51
CA LEU A 114 6.64 -10.32 -4.88
C LEU A 114 7.81 -10.69 -3.96
N MET A 115 7.56 -10.79 -2.65
CA MET A 115 8.55 -11.31 -1.69
C MET A 115 8.89 -12.78 -1.91
N GLY A 116 8.00 -13.57 -2.50
CA GLY A 116 8.17 -15.00 -2.77
C GLY A 116 8.85 -15.33 -4.09
N LEU A 117 9.12 -14.35 -4.96
CA LEU A 117 9.76 -14.58 -6.25
C LEU A 117 11.18 -15.17 -6.08
N PRO A 118 11.72 -15.94 -7.04
CA PRO A 118 13.11 -16.39 -7.01
C PRO A 118 14.10 -15.22 -6.85
N ARG A 119 15.28 -15.50 -6.29
CA ARG A 119 16.36 -14.50 -6.21
C ARG A 119 16.75 -14.04 -7.61
N GLY A 120 16.97 -12.74 -7.77
CA GLY A 120 17.25 -12.11 -9.06
C GLY A 120 16.00 -11.78 -9.87
N SER A 121 14.79 -12.09 -9.40
CA SER A 121 13.54 -11.66 -10.06
C SER A 121 13.20 -10.19 -9.81
N LEU A 122 13.68 -9.59 -8.73
CA LEU A 122 13.55 -8.15 -8.46
C LEU A 122 14.87 -7.46 -8.84
N SER A 123 14.78 -6.38 -9.63
CA SER A 123 15.94 -5.58 -10.01
C SER A 123 16.24 -4.46 -9.02
N GLY A 124 15.27 -4.09 -8.19
CA GLY A 124 15.44 -3.11 -7.12
C GLY A 124 14.13 -2.45 -6.72
N VAL A 125 14.24 -1.47 -5.82
CA VAL A 125 13.12 -0.66 -5.36
C VAL A 125 13.51 0.81 -5.30
N THR A 126 12.57 1.69 -5.59
CA THR A 126 12.64 3.12 -5.27
C THR A 126 11.47 3.45 -4.37
N ILE A 127 11.75 4.15 -3.28
CA ILE A 127 10.75 4.53 -2.29
C ILE A 127 10.65 6.05 -2.29
N GLY A 128 9.44 6.56 -2.39
CA GLY A 128 9.14 8.00 -2.36
C GLY A 128 8.01 8.32 -1.37
N PHE A 129 7.94 9.58 -1.00
CA PHE A 129 6.91 10.14 -0.13
C PHE A 129 6.24 11.32 -0.83
N PRO A 130 5.48 11.06 -1.91
CA PRO A 130 4.87 12.14 -2.68
C PRO A 130 3.84 12.89 -1.82
N PRO A 131 3.73 14.21 -1.96
CA PRO A 131 2.60 14.95 -1.41
C PRO A 131 1.29 14.49 -2.06
N GLY A 132 0.21 14.51 -1.30
CA GLY A 132 -1.15 14.40 -1.82
C GLY A 132 -1.71 15.78 -2.11
N ALA A 133 -2.43 15.94 -3.22
CA ALA A 133 -3.28 17.11 -3.44
C ALA A 133 -4.46 16.75 -4.35
N SER A 134 -5.56 17.49 -4.26
CA SER A 134 -6.76 17.25 -5.08
C SER A 134 -6.56 17.64 -6.56
N ASP A 135 -5.63 18.56 -6.84
CA ASP A 135 -5.32 19.13 -8.16
C ASP A 135 -3.98 18.66 -8.74
N ALA A 136 -3.22 17.83 -8.02
CA ALA A 136 -1.94 17.31 -8.47
C ALA A 136 -2.04 16.46 -9.75
N GLN A 137 -1.00 16.56 -10.58
CA GLN A 137 -0.75 15.59 -11.65
C GLN A 137 -0.16 14.32 -11.04
N GLY A 138 -0.86 13.19 -11.19
CA GLY A 138 -0.40 11.90 -10.65
C GLY A 138 -1.48 10.83 -10.65
N PRO A 139 -1.16 9.61 -10.20
CA PRO A 139 -2.14 8.55 -10.04
C PRO A 139 -3.20 8.94 -9.01
N LEU A 140 -4.46 8.67 -9.34
CA LEU A 140 -5.58 8.83 -8.41
C LEU A 140 -5.61 7.65 -7.45
N LEU A 141 -5.44 7.92 -6.16
CA LEU A 141 -5.56 6.88 -5.14
C LEU A 141 -7.04 6.51 -4.96
N SER A 142 -7.31 5.20 -4.90
CA SER A 142 -8.65 4.67 -4.67
C SER A 142 -8.80 4.25 -3.22
N MET A 143 -9.97 4.49 -2.63
CA MET A 143 -10.27 4.05 -1.27
C MET A 143 -10.23 2.52 -1.20
N LEU A 144 -9.54 1.99 -0.18
CA LEU A 144 -9.52 0.56 0.08
C LEU A 144 -10.84 0.14 0.72
N ASN A 145 -11.37 -1.00 0.28
CA ASN A 145 -12.57 -1.57 0.86
C ASN A 145 -12.27 -2.08 2.29
N PRO A 146 -12.89 -1.49 3.34
CA PRO A 146 -12.61 -1.86 4.72
C PRO A 146 -12.85 -3.33 5.05
N SER A 147 -13.78 -4.00 4.37
CA SER A 147 -14.08 -5.42 4.60
C SER A 147 -12.99 -6.37 4.10
N THR A 148 -12.06 -5.85 3.29
CA THR A 148 -10.98 -6.61 2.66
C THR A 148 -9.61 -6.29 3.27
N LEU A 149 -9.55 -5.49 4.32
CA LEU A 149 -8.27 -5.16 4.94
C LEU A 149 -7.73 -6.37 5.73
N PRO A 150 -6.46 -6.77 5.52
CA PRO A 150 -5.87 -7.90 6.23
C PRO A 150 -5.75 -7.61 7.73
N GLY A 151 -6.14 -8.59 8.55
CA GLY A 151 -6.10 -8.48 10.02
C GLY A 151 -7.18 -7.59 10.63
N GLN A 152 -8.14 -7.10 9.84
CA GLN A 152 -9.26 -6.28 10.30
C GLN A 152 -10.57 -7.09 10.28
N LYS A 153 -11.49 -6.72 11.17
CA LYS A 153 -12.92 -7.06 11.10
C LYS A 153 -13.73 -5.77 11.03
N LEU A 154 -14.99 -5.84 10.58
CA LEU A 154 -15.88 -4.70 10.65
C LEU A 154 -16.62 -4.69 12.00
N CYS A 155 -16.74 -3.51 12.60
CA CYS A 155 -17.65 -3.33 13.74
C CYS A 155 -19.08 -3.69 13.32
N GLU A 156 -19.76 -4.51 14.12
CA GLU A 156 -21.14 -4.95 13.85
C GLU A 156 -22.13 -3.78 13.84
N PHE A 157 -21.83 -2.71 14.58
CA PHE A 157 -22.70 -1.55 14.75
C PHE A 157 -22.43 -0.45 13.74
N CYS A 158 -21.20 0.08 13.69
CA CYS A 158 -20.86 1.21 12.82
C CYS A 158 -20.16 0.82 11.51
N ARG A 159 -19.86 -0.47 11.29
CA ARG A 159 -19.15 -1.00 10.10
C ARG A 159 -17.74 -0.44 9.86
N ASN A 160 -17.19 0.35 10.78
CA ASN A 160 -15.80 0.78 10.68
C ASN A 160 -14.83 -0.41 10.89
N PRO A 161 -13.71 -0.43 10.17
CA PRO A 161 -12.68 -1.46 10.36
C PRO A 161 -12.05 -1.32 11.75
N MET A 162 -11.84 -2.45 12.40
CA MET A 162 -11.15 -2.57 13.70
C MET A 162 -10.29 -3.83 13.72
N PRO A 163 -9.16 -3.85 14.45
CA PRO A 163 -8.29 -5.02 14.47
C PRO A 163 -9.07 -6.27 14.88
N ALA A 164 -8.79 -7.41 14.24
CA ALA A 164 -9.55 -8.64 14.47
C ALA A 164 -9.52 -9.10 15.94
N TYR A 165 -8.41 -8.81 16.63
CA TYR A 165 -8.22 -9.12 18.06
C TYR A 165 -8.91 -8.12 19.00
N GLU A 166 -9.35 -6.97 18.50
CA GLU A 166 -9.95 -5.92 19.32
C GLU A 166 -11.40 -6.31 19.67
N VAL A 167 -11.80 -6.09 20.92
CA VAL A 167 -13.17 -6.39 21.39
C VAL A 167 -14.05 -5.14 21.48
N GLN A 168 -13.45 -3.95 21.38
CA GLN A 168 -14.15 -2.66 21.44
C GLN A 168 -13.81 -1.81 20.22
N CYS A 169 -14.84 -1.23 19.59
CA CYS A 169 -14.66 -0.34 18.45
C CYS A 169 -14.20 1.05 18.93
N ALA A 170 -13.02 1.49 18.49
CA ALA A 170 -12.51 2.82 18.80
C ALA A 170 -13.39 3.96 18.24
N SER A 171 -14.13 3.72 17.15
CA SER A 171 -14.96 4.75 16.52
C SER A 171 -16.30 4.99 17.22
N CYS A 172 -16.99 3.94 17.66
CA CYS A 172 -18.34 4.06 18.24
C CYS A 172 -18.44 3.58 19.70
N GLY A 173 -17.35 3.06 20.27
CA GLY A 173 -17.30 2.55 21.64
C GLY A 173 -18.00 1.20 21.86
N ALA A 174 -18.70 0.67 20.86
CA ALA A 174 -19.43 -0.59 20.96
C ALA A 174 -18.49 -1.79 21.17
N ARG A 175 -18.91 -2.75 21.98
CA ARG A 175 -18.17 -3.99 22.25
C ARG A 175 -18.77 -5.14 21.43
N SER A 176 -17.95 -5.86 20.67
CA SER A 176 -18.44 -7.10 20.03
C SER A 176 -18.63 -8.16 21.10
N GLN A 177 -19.83 -8.73 21.21
CA GLN A 177 -20.02 -9.93 22.01
C GLN A 177 -19.32 -11.08 21.27
N SER A 178 -18.46 -11.79 21.97
CA SER A 178 -17.66 -12.93 21.48
C SER A 178 -18.49 -13.97 20.74
#